data_AF-A0A258LKQ3-F1
#
_entry.id   AF-A0A258LKQ3-F1
#
_cell.length_a   1.000
_cell.length_b   1.000
_cell.length_c   1.000
_cell.angle_alpha   90.00
_cell.angle_beta   90.00
_cell.angle_gamma   90.00
#
_symmetry.space_group_name_H-M   'P 1'
#
loop_
_entity.id
_entity.type
_entity.pdbx_description
1 polymer ?
#
loop_
_entity_poly.entity_id
_entity_poly.type
_entity_poly.pdbx_seq_one_letter_code
_entity_poly.pdbx_strand_id
1 'polypeptide(L)'
;TKEGKTTNILGATSGDTGSAAEYAMRGKKGIRVFMLSPHKKMSRFQTAQMFSLQDENIYNIAVNGVFDDCQDMVKAVSNDAAFKAQYKIGAVNSINWGRIVAQVVYYFKGYFAVTQNNTQQVSFSVPSGNFGNVCAGHIARMMGLPIDKLIVATNENDVLDEFFKTGIYSPRGSANTYHTSSPSMDISKASNFERFVFDLVGRDSDKTRALWNKVDNGGSFDLNVDGYFAKIADYGFVSGSSNHASRMQTIRETKQKYDVVIDTHTADGVKVALQYFNKQTPMVVLETALAAKFEEALVEALGQVPERPAALDGIENLPQKFTVMDANATAIKDFIVQNT
;
A
#
# COMPACT_ATOMS: atom_id res chain seq x y z
N THR A 1 5.84 -5.56 25.78
CA THR A 1 6.26 -4.13 25.84
C THR A 1 7.08 -3.89 27.11
N LYS A 2 7.86 -2.80 27.22
CA LYS A 2 8.68 -2.45 28.41
C LYS A 2 7.88 -2.40 29.73
N GLU A 3 6.55 -2.41 29.67
CA GLU A 3 5.63 -2.37 30.81
C GLU A 3 4.90 -3.71 31.08
N GLY A 4 5.28 -4.81 30.41
CA GLY A 4 4.59 -6.10 30.56
C GLY A 4 3.17 -6.16 29.97
N LYS A 5 2.75 -5.14 29.21
CA LYS A 5 1.42 -5.06 28.59
C LYS A 5 1.39 -5.77 27.23
N THR A 6 0.30 -6.49 26.98
CA THR A 6 -0.03 -7.08 25.67
C THR A 6 -0.87 -6.12 24.84
N THR A 7 -0.59 -6.02 23.54
CA THR A 7 -1.38 -5.29 22.55
C THR A 7 -2.00 -6.28 21.58
N ASN A 8 -3.30 -6.13 21.32
CA ASN A 8 -4.03 -6.99 20.40
C ASN A 8 -4.25 -6.22 19.10
N ILE A 9 -3.51 -6.58 18.06
CA ILE A 9 -3.60 -5.98 16.75
C ILE A 9 -4.79 -6.57 16.01
N LEU A 10 -5.70 -5.72 15.55
CA LEU A 10 -6.81 -6.10 14.68
C LEU A 10 -6.63 -5.44 13.31
N GLY A 11 -6.77 -6.24 12.25
CA GLY A 11 -6.65 -5.77 10.88
C GLY A 11 -7.51 -6.57 9.90
N ALA A 12 -7.70 -5.99 8.71
CA ALA A 12 -8.31 -6.66 7.57
C ALA A 12 -7.35 -6.61 6.38
N THR A 13 -7.33 -7.67 5.56
CA THR A 13 -6.47 -7.72 4.37
C THR A 13 -7.15 -8.41 3.18
N SER A 14 -6.70 -8.04 1.98
CA SER A 14 -6.89 -8.79 0.73
C SER A 14 -5.71 -9.72 0.39
N GLY A 15 -4.68 -9.79 1.25
CA GLY A 15 -3.54 -10.71 1.11
C GLY A 15 -2.21 -10.08 1.56
N ASP A 16 -1.66 -9.17 0.76
CA ASP A 16 -0.29 -8.67 0.94
C ASP A 16 -0.04 -7.96 2.28
N THR A 17 -0.96 -7.08 2.68
CA THR A 17 -0.79 -6.28 3.90
C THR A 17 -0.85 -7.15 5.16
N GLY A 18 -1.72 -8.16 5.18
CA GLY A 18 -1.83 -9.10 6.30
C GLY A 18 -0.58 -9.95 6.43
N SER A 19 -0.10 -10.51 5.31
CA SER A 19 1.18 -11.24 5.27
C SER A 19 2.33 -10.42 5.86
N ALA A 20 2.50 -9.16 5.43
CA ALA A 20 3.57 -8.31 5.96
C ALA A 20 3.41 -8.04 7.47
N ALA A 21 2.18 -7.80 7.94
CA ALA A 21 1.89 -7.54 9.34
C ALA A 21 2.16 -8.76 10.22
N GLU A 22 1.73 -9.95 9.79
CA GLU A 22 1.91 -11.18 10.54
C GLU A 22 3.38 -11.57 10.65
N TYR A 23 4.15 -11.51 9.56
CA TYR A 23 5.59 -11.82 9.61
C TYR A 23 6.38 -10.81 10.45
N ALA A 24 5.96 -9.54 10.52
CA ALA A 24 6.58 -8.55 11.38
C ALA A 24 6.33 -8.82 12.87
N MET A 25 5.19 -9.43 13.21
CA MET A 25 4.68 -9.56 14.58
C MET A 25 4.71 -10.98 15.13
N ARG A 26 4.91 -12.01 14.29
CA ARG A 26 4.99 -13.41 14.72
C ARG A 26 6.09 -13.60 15.77
N GLY A 27 5.76 -14.33 16.84
CA GLY A 27 6.66 -14.59 17.97
C GLY A 27 7.00 -13.37 18.83
N LYS A 28 6.45 -12.17 18.58
CA LYS A 28 6.72 -10.98 19.41
C LYS A 28 5.98 -11.06 20.74
N LYS A 29 6.75 -11.01 21.85
CA LYS A 29 6.19 -11.00 23.21
C LYS A 29 5.30 -9.78 23.46
N GLY A 30 4.08 -10.04 23.95
CA GLY A 30 3.09 -9.01 24.24
C GLY A 30 2.42 -8.41 23.00
N ILE A 31 2.41 -9.13 21.88
CA ILE A 31 1.64 -8.77 20.68
C ILE A 31 0.86 -9.99 20.24
N ARG A 32 -0.44 -9.81 19.98
CA ARG A 32 -1.27 -10.78 19.23
C ARG A 32 -1.79 -10.12 17.97
N VAL A 33 -1.96 -10.88 16.89
CA VAL A 33 -2.50 -10.39 15.62
C VAL A 33 -3.75 -11.16 15.26
N PHE A 34 -4.86 -10.45 15.13
CA PHE A 34 -6.14 -10.92 14.63
C PHE A 34 -6.31 -10.34 13.23
N MET A 35 -6.12 -11.18 12.21
CA MET A 35 -6.17 -10.74 10.81
C MET A 35 -7.38 -11.32 10.11
N LEU A 36 -8.29 -10.45 9.68
CA LEU A 36 -9.47 -10.82 8.90
C LEU A 36 -9.11 -10.82 7.42
N SER A 37 -9.52 -11.87 6.72
CA SER A 37 -9.37 -11.98 5.26
C SER A 37 -10.62 -12.61 4.65
N PRO A 38 -11.00 -12.24 3.43
CA PRO A 38 -12.18 -12.83 2.79
C PRO A 38 -11.90 -14.29 2.40
N HIS A 39 -12.73 -15.19 2.91
CA HIS A 39 -12.58 -16.63 2.75
C HIS A 39 -12.61 -17.01 1.27
N LYS A 40 -11.54 -17.67 0.80
CA LYS A 40 -11.34 -18.14 -0.59
C LYS A 40 -11.28 -17.04 -1.66
N LYS A 41 -11.00 -15.78 -1.28
CA LYS A 41 -10.88 -14.65 -2.24
C LYS A 41 -9.48 -14.04 -2.35
N MET A 42 -8.52 -14.55 -1.60
CA MET A 42 -7.10 -14.18 -1.75
C MET A 42 -6.40 -15.15 -2.71
N SER A 43 -5.27 -14.73 -3.30
CA SER A 43 -4.46 -15.66 -4.09
C SER A 43 -3.97 -16.83 -3.23
N ARG A 44 -3.71 -17.98 -3.87
CA ARG A 44 -3.20 -19.18 -3.19
C ARG A 44 -1.91 -18.90 -2.44
N PHE A 45 -0.99 -18.16 -3.06
CA PHE A 45 0.31 -17.82 -2.48
C PHE A 45 0.16 -16.92 -1.24
N GLN A 46 -0.61 -15.82 -1.33
CA GLN A 46 -0.83 -14.92 -0.19
C GLN A 46 -1.57 -15.62 0.95
N THR A 47 -2.57 -16.45 0.62
CA THR A 47 -3.27 -17.28 1.61
C THR A 47 -2.28 -18.17 2.35
N ALA A 48 -1.42 -18.88 1.62
CA ALA A 48 -0.42 -19.75 2.21
C ALA A 48 0.60 -18.98 3.05
N GLN A 49 1.01 -17.78 2.65
CA GLN A 49 1.91 -16.95 3.45
C GLN A 49 1.34 -16.70 4.85
N MET A 50 0.06 -16.33 4.94
CA MET A 50 -0.61 -16.04 6.21
C MET A 50 -0.97 -17.32 6.98
N PHE A 51 -1.74 -18.20 6.34
CA PHE A 51 -2.39 -19.31 7.02
C PHE A 51 -1.40 -20.44 7.34
N SER A 52 -0.23 -20.52 6.72
CA SER A 52 0.80 -21.49 7.14
C SER A 52 1.50 -21.12 8.45
N LEU A 53 1.34 -19.90 8.98
CA LEU A 53 1.96 -19.48 10.24
C LEU A 53 1.35 -20.23 11.42
N GLN A 54 2.20 -20.98 12.14
CA GLN A 54 1.79 -21.77 13.29
C GLN A 54 1.92 -21.02 14.61
N ASP A 55 2.60 -19.87 14.63
CA ASP A 55 2.84 -19.05 15.81
C ASP A 55 1.56 -18.82 16.64
N GLU A 56 1.65 -19.01 17.95
CA GLU A 56 0.49 -18.93 18.87
C GLU A 56 -0.12 -17.53 18.91
N ASN A 57 0.66 -16.50 18.62
CA ASN A 57 0.21 -15.12 18.66
C ASN A 57 -0.41 -14.62 17.35
N ILE A 58 -0.52 -15.48 16.34
CA ILE A 58 -1.14 -15.17 15.04
C ILE A 58 -2.47 -15.91 14.92
N TYR A 59 -3.53 -15.13 14.72
CA TYR A 59 -4.89 -15.59 14.54
C TYR A 59 -5.39 -15.14 13.17
N ASN A 60 -5.46 -16.08 12.25
CA ASN A 60 -6.02 -15.88 10.92
C ASN A 60 -7.52 -16.20 10.92
N ILE A 61 -8.34 -15.22 10.53
CA ILE A 61 -9.80 -15.32 10.47
C ILE A 61 -10.26 -15.18 9.02
N ALA A 62 -10.77 -16.27 8.44
CA ALA A 62 -11.33 -16.30 7.10
C ALA A 62 -12.83 -15.98 7.17
N VAL A 63 -13.20 -14.77 6.75
CA VAL A 63 -14.57 -14.27 6.82
C VAL A 63 -15.37 -14.72 5.59
N ASN A 64 -16.53 -15.34 5.80
CA ASN A 64 -17.50 -15.62 4.75
C ASN A 64 -18.11 -14.31 4.24
N GLY A 65 -17.42 -13.65 3.32
CA GLY A 65 -17.77 -12.32 2.84
C GLY A 65 -16.81 -11.81 1.76
N VAL A 66 -16.88 -10.53 1.45
CA VAL A 66 -15.88 -9.77 0.68
C VAL A 66 -14.89 -9.06 1.61
N PHE A 67 -13.89 -8.41 1.02
CA PHE A 67 -12.92 -7.62 1.78
C PHE A 67 -13.60 -6.48 2.56
N ASP A 68 -14.62 -5.84 1.98
CA ASP A 68 -15.37 -4.76 2.63
C ASP A 68 -16.04 -5.23 3.93
N ASP A 69 -16.60 -6.44 3.96
CA ASP A 69 -17.16 -7.03 5.18
C ASP A 69 -16.10 -7.17 6.29
N CYS A 70 -14.89 -7.58 5.91
CA CYS A 70 -13.75 -7.66 6.84
C CYS A 70 -13.40 -6.26 7.38
N GLN A 71 -13.37 -5.25 6.52
CA GLN A 71 -13.11 -3.87 6.93
C GLN A 71 -14.18 -3.35 7.88
N ASP A 72 -15.45 -3.63 7.61
CA ASP A 72 -16.57 -3.16 8.41
C ASP A 72 -16.59 -3.81 9.80
N MET A 73 -16.23 -5.09 9.91
CA MET A 73 -15.98 -5.73 11.20
C MET A 73 -14.87 -5.03 12.00
N VAL A 74 -13.74 -4.69 11.36
CA VAL A 74 -12.64 -3.96 12.01
C VAL A 74 -13.08 -2.56 12.43
N LYS A 75 -13.84 -1.83 11.59
CA LYS A 75 -14.39 -0.50 11.91
C LYS A 75 -15.36 -0.57 13.09
N ALA A 76 -16.23 -1.57 13.14
CA ALA A 76 -17.17 -1.76 14.23
C ALA A 76 -16.46 -1.97 15.58
N VAL A 77 -15.37 -2.77 15.60
CA VAL A 77 -14.52 -2.89 16.79
C VAL A 77 -13.79 -1.58 17.08
N SER A 78 -13.30 -0.89 16.05
CA SER A 78 -12.58 0.39 16.19
C SER A 78 -13.46 1.51 16.75
N ASN A 79 -14.76 1.51 16.47
CA ASN A 79 -15.71 2.52 16.95
C ASN A 79 -16.17 2.25 18.40
N ASP A 80 -15.89 1.07 18.95
CA ASP A 80 -16.18 0.73 20.34
C ASP A 80 -14.99 1.14 21.25
N ALA A 81 -15.05 2.37 21.75
CA ALA A 81 -13.99 2.93 22.59
C ALA A 81 -13.76 2.12 23.88
N ALA A 82 -14.83 1.59 24.49
CA ALA A 82 -14.74 0.80 25.72
C ALA A 82 -14.04 -0.53 25.46
N PHE A 83 -14.45 -1.25 24.40
CA PHE A 83 -13.82 -2.51 24.01
C PHE A 83 -12.34 -2.32 23.64
N LYS A 84 -12.01 -1.28 22.86
CA LYS A 84 -10.61 -0.97 22.51
C LYS A 84 -9.75 -0.73 23.75
N ALA A 85 -10.25 0.03 24.72
CA ALA A 85 -9.53 0.35 25.93
C ALA A 85 -9.31 -0.90 26.81
N GLN A 86 -10.38 -1.69 26.99
CA GLN A 86 -10.35 -2.92 27.79
C GLN A 86 -9.39 -3.96 27.20
N TYR A 87 -9.49 -4.25 25.90
CA TYR A 87 -8.70 -5.30 25.24
C TYR A 87 -7.48 -4.77 24.51
N LYS A 88 -7.10 -3.50 24.72
CA LYS A 88 -5.88 -2.88 24.17
C LYS A 88 -5.74 -3.09 22.66
N ILE A 89 -6.83 -2.83 21.95
CA ILE A 89 -6.90 -3.03 20.51
C ILE A 89 -6.03 -1.98 19.81
N GLY A 90 -4.99 -2.45 19.13
CA GLY A 90 -4.20 -1.68 18.18
C GLY A 90 -4.65 -1.96 16.76
N ALA A 91 -4.36 -1.05 15.84
CA ALA A 91 -4.63 -1.24 14.42
C ALA A 91 -3.32 -1.36 13.63
N VAL A 92 -3.28 -2.29 12.68
CA VAL A 92 -2.32 -2.22 11.58
C VAL A 92 -3.01 -1.49 10.43
N ASN A 93 -2.63 -0.24 10.20
CA ASN A 93 -3.18 0.55 9.11
C ASN A 93 -2.08 1.30 8.34
N SER A 94 -2.43 1.79 7.16
CA SER A 94 -1.53 2.53 6.26
C SER A 94 -1.16 3.93 6.74
N ILE A 95 -1.77 4.40 7.82
CA ILE A 95 -1.59 5.75 8.36
C ILE A 95 -0.57 5.83 9.50
N ASN A 96 -0.03 4.70 9.99
CA ASN A 96 0.94 4.73 11.08
C ASN A 96 2.22 5.47 10.65
N TRP A 97 2.64 6.48 11.42
CA TRP A 97 3.83 7.29 11.11
C TRP A 97 5.12 6.47 11.02
N GLY A 98 5.29 5.47 11.88
CA GLY A 98 6.45 4.58 11.86
C GLY A 98 6.60 3.83 10.53
N ARG A 99 5.49 3.52 9.84
CA ARG A 99 5.56 2.94 8.49
C ARG A 99 6.16 3.90 7.47
N ILE A 100 5.77 5.18 7.50
CA ILE A 100 6.29 6.19 6.56
C ILE A 100 7.78 6.45 6.85
N VAL A 101 8.15 6.60 8.13
CA VAL A 101 9.56 6.83 8.50
C VAL A 101 10.46 5.69 8.06
N ALA A 102 10.04 4.43 8.25
CA ALA A 102 10.81 3.28 7.78
C ALA A 102 11.02 3.29 6.26
N GLN A 103 10.04 3.81 5.51
CA GLN A 103 10.09 3.92 4.05
C GLN A 103 11.08 4.99 3.56
N VAL A 104 11.31 6.06 4.33
CA VAL A 104 12.28 7.12 3.99
C VAL A 104 13.68 6.53 3.75
N VAL A 105 14.05 5.51 4.52
CA VAL A 105 15.40 4.91 4.51
C VAL A 105 15.79 4.39 3.12
N TYR A 106 14.87 3.74 2.39
CA TYR A 106 15.24 3.17 1.09
C TYR A 106 15.34 4.20 -0.03
N TYR A 107 14.79 5.41 0.14
CA TYR A 107 15.06 6.52 -0.79
C TYR A 107 16.51 6.95 -0.69
N PHE A 108 17.03 7.14 0.53
CA PHE A 108 18.46 7.40 0.75
C PHE A 108 19.32 6.25 0.25
N LYS A 109 18.96 5.00 0.58
CA LYS A 109 19.71 3.81 0.13
C LYS A 109 19.75 3.69 -1.40
N GLY A 110 18.62 3.94 -2.07
CA GLY A 110 18.49 3.91 -3.53
C GLY A 110 19.31 5.02 -4.19
N TYR A 111 19.21 6.25 -3.65
CA TYR A 111 20.00 7.39 -4.11
C TYR A 111 21.51 7.10 -4.08
N PHE A 112 22.03 6.66 -2.93
CA PHE A 112 23.47 6.37 -2.78
C PHE A 112 23.94 5.16 -3.61
N ALA A 113 23.03 4.26 -4.00
CA ALA A 113 23.38 3.10 -4.82
C ALA A 113 23.57 3.45 -6.31
N VAL A 114 23.00 4.55 -6.79
CA VAL A 114 23.00 4.93 -8.22
C VAL A 114 23.72 6.24 -8.50
N THR A 115 24.36 6.84 -7.50
CA THR A 115 25.14 8.09 -7.60
C THR A 115 26.59 7.86 -7.17
N GLN A 116 27.49 8.66 -7.73
CA GLN A 116 28.92 8.68 -7.39
C GLN A 116 29.24 9.80 -6.39
N ASN A 117 28.44 10.87 -6.37
CA ASN A 117 28.58 11.98 -5.44
C ASN A 117 27.25 12.71 -5.19
N ASN A 118 27.19 13.50 -4.12
CA ASN A 118 25.98 14.14 -3.63
C ASN A 118 25.50 15.36 -4.44
N THR A 119 26.17 15.71 -5.56
CA THR A 119 25.68 16.78 -6.46
C THR A 119 24.76 16.24 -7.54
N GLN A 120 24.75 14.92 -7.76
CA GLN A 120 23.87 14.26 -8.71
C GLN A 120 22.45 14.18 -8.17
N GLN A 121 21.48 14.25 -9.07
CA GLN A 121 20.07 14.04 -8.74
C GLN A 121 19.59 12.66 -9.17
N VAL A 122 18.54 12.17 -8.53
CA VAL A 122 17.87 10.91 -8.87
C VAL A 122 16.36 11.14 -8.94
N SER A 123 15.71 10.55 -9.94
CA SER A 123 14.24 10.48 -10.01
C SER A 123 13.75 9.14 -9.48
N PHE A 124 12.61 9.14 -8.80
CA PHE A 124 11.97 7.94 -8.28
C PHE A 124 10.57 7.76 -8.88
N SER A 125 10.29 6.57 -9.42
CA SER A 125 8.94 6.18 -9.83
C SER A 125 8.33 5.20 -8.84
N VAL A 126 7.15 5.54 -8.36
CA VAL A 126 6.49 4.88 -7.25
C VAL A 126 5.11 4.39 -7.69
N PRO A 127 4.92 3.07 -7.85
CA PRO A 127 3.58 2.49 -7.92
C PRO A 127 2.78 2.89 -6.68
N SER A 128 1.71 3.64 -6.87
CA SER A 128 1.06 4.42 -5.81
C SER A 128 -0.43 4.14 -5.71
N GLY A 129 -0.85 3.61 -4.55
CA GLY A 129 -2.24 3.58 -4.10
C GLY A 129 -2.47 4.57 -2.95
N ASN A 130 -2.25 4.12 -1.71
CA ASN A 130 -2.50 4.92 -0.50
C ASN A 130 -1.54 6.12 -0.24
N PHE A 131 -0.67 6.47 -1.19
CA PHE A 131 0.28 7.59 -1.12
C PHE A 131 1.39 7.52 -0.04
N GLY A 132 1.46 6.47 0.78
CA GLY A 132 2.43 6.38 1.88
C GLY A 132 3.90 6.32 1.41
N ASN A 133 4.16 5.52 0.38
CA ASN A 133 5.51 5.32 -0.17
C ASN A 133 6.06 6.63 -0.77
N VAL A 134 5.31 7.25 -1.69
CA VAL A 134 5.75 8.51 -2.29
C VAL A 134 5.75 9.68 -1.30
N CYS A 135 4.91 9.65 -0.26
CA CYS A 135 5.01 10.59 0.86
C CYS A 135 6.35 10.45 1.61
N ALA A 136 6.86 9.23 1.78
CA ALA A 136 8.22 9.02 2.31
C ALA A 136 9.31 9.57 1.37
N GLY A 137 9.13 9.47 0.06
CA GLY A 137 10.01 10.11 -0.93
C GLY A 137 9.99 11.64 -0.84
N HIS A 138 8.80 12.23 -0.66
CA HIS A 138 8.63 13.66 -0.39
C HIS A 138 9.35 14.07 0.89
N ILE A 139 9.18 13.32 1.98
CA ILE A 139 9.91 13.57 3.24
C ILE A 139 11.42 13.49 3.02
N ALA A 140 11.92 12.49 2.29
CA ALA A 140 13.35 12.37 1.98
C ALA A 140 13.87 13.60 1.21
N ARG A 141 13.09 14.09 0.23
CA ARG A 141 13.41 15.32 -0.51
C ARG A 141 13.41 16.54 0.40
N MET A 142 12.40 16.68 1.26
CA MET A 142 12.30 17.77 2.25
C MET A 142 13.43 17.72 3.31
N MET A 143 14.02 16.55 3.54
CA MET A 143 15.23 16.39 4.38
C MET A 143 16.53 16.80 3.66
N GLY A 144 16.48 17.13 2.37
CA GLY A 144 17.63 17.56 1.57
C GLY A 144 18.22 16.49 0.66
N LEU A 145 17.59 15.33 0.51
CA LEU A 145 18.03 14.34 -0.48
C LEU A 145 17.84 14.90 -1.91
N PRO A 146 18.87 14.91 -2.79
CA PRO A 146 18.77 15.48 -4.14
C PRO A 146 17.87 14.67 -5.09
N ILE A 147 16.56 14.77 -4.88
CA ILE A 147 15.54 14.14 -5.72
C ILE A 147 15.09 15.13 -6.80
N ASP A 148 15.27 14.74 -8.07
CA ASP A 148 14.77 15.49 -9.23
C ASP A 148 13.25 15.38 -9.30
N LYS A 149 12.73 14.17 -9.55
CA LYS A 149 11.29 13.90 -9.62
C LYS A 149 10.82 12.80 -8.69
N LEU A 150 9.62 13.00 -8.14
CA LEU A 150 8.79 11.99 -7.51
C LEU A 150 7.63 11.68 -8.44
N ILE A 151 7.73 10.56 -9.16
CA ILE A 151 6.74 10.13 -10.14
C ILE A 151 5.72 9.23 -9.45
N VAL A 152 4.47 9.68 -9.47
CA VAL A 152 3.30 8.94 -8.96
C VAL A 152 2.72 8.12 -10.09
N ALA A 153 2.99 6.81 -10.09
CA ALA A 153 2.43 5.87 -11.05
C ALA A 153 1.15 5.25 -10.50
N THR A 154 0.01 5.53 -11.11
CA THR A 154 -1.27 4.89 -10.77
C THR A 154 -1.67 3.85 -11.80
N ASN A 155 -2.58 2.96 -11.41
CA ASN A 155 -3.29 2.11 -12.35
C ASN A 155 -4.52 2.86 -12.89
N GLU A 156 -5.56 2.14 -13.31
CA GLU A 156 -6.84 2.68 -13.80
C GLU A 156 -7.59 3.49 -12.72
N ASN A 157 -7.28 3.27 -11.44
CA ASN A 157 -7.75 4.08 -10.31
C ASN A 157 -6.86 5.32 -10.15
N ASP A 158 -7.03 6.27 -11.06
CA ASP A 158 -6.10 7.36 -11.34
C ASP A 158 -6.41 8.69 -10.64
N VAL A 159 -7.12 8.67 -9.50
CA VAL A 159 -7.47 9.88 -8.73
C VAL A 159 -6.25 10.75 -8.39
N LEU A 160 -5.08 10.14 -8.14
CA LEU A 160 -3.85 10.88 -7.90
C LEU A 160 -3.29 11.49 -9.18
N ASP A 161 -3.34 10.79 -10.32
CA ASP A 161 -2.91 11.34 -11.61
C ASP A 161 -3.79 12.52 -12.04
N GLU A 162 -5.11 12.40 -11.86
CA GLU A 162 -6.06 13.50 -12.05
C GLU A 162 -5.69 14.70 -11.18
N PHE A 163 -5.42 14.49 -9.88
CA PHE A 163 -5.00 15.55 -8.96
C PHE A 163 -3.69 16.22 -9.40
N PHE A 164 -2.64 15.46 -9.71
CA PHE A 164 -1.34 16.05 -10.07
C PHE A 164 -1.38 16.80 -11.41
N LYS A 165 -2.34 16.49 -12.28
CA LYS A 165 -2.53 17.20 -13.56
C LYS A 165 -3.45 18.42 -13.44
N THR A 166 -4.43 18.39 -12.55
CA THR A 166 -5.52 19.39 -12.53
C THR A 166 -5.59 20.21 -11.25
N GLY A 167 -5.02 19.75 -10.15
CA GLY A 167 -5.20 20.31 -8.81
C GLY A 167 -6.51 19.93 -8.12
N ILE A 168 -7.35 19.13 -8.79
CA ILE A 168 -8.65 18.71 -8.29
C ILE A 168 -8.51 17.32 -7.68
N TYR A 169 -8.88 17.19 -6.40
CA TYR A 169 -8.96 15.89 -5.73
C TYR A 169 -10.42 15.46 -5.60
N SER A 170 -10.80 14.44 -6.38
CA SER A 170 -12.16 13.90 -6.46
C SER A 170 -12.14 12.37 -6.27
N PRO A 171 -12.08 11.88 -5.01
CA PRO A 171 -12.07 10.45 -4.75
C PRO A 171 -13.39 9.80 -5.18
N ARG A 172 -13.27 8.59 -5.73
CA ARG A 172 -14.41 7.86 -6.30
C ARG A 172 -15.03 6.97 -5.22
N GLY A 173 -16.32 6.66 -5.36
CA GLY A 173 -16.97 5.64 -4.52
C GLY A 173 -16.45 4.23 -4.85
N SER A 174 -16.74 3.26 -3.99
CA SER A 174 -16.38 1.84 -4.22
C SER A 174 -16.92 1.31 -5.54
N ALA A 175 -18.14 1.70 -5.94
CA ALA A 175 -18.75 1.33 -7.22
C ALA A 175 -17.97 1.81 -8.46
N ASN A 176 -17.10 2.81 -8.29
CA ASN A 176 -16.28 3.41 -9.35
C ASN A 176 -14.78 3.18 -9.11
N THR A 177 -14.43 2.23 -8.24
CA THR A 177 -13.05 1.76 -8.04
C THR A 177 -12.92 0.44 -8.78
N TYR A 178 -12.09 0.42 -9.83
CA TYR A 178 -11.93 -0.74 -10.68
C TYR A 178 -11.06 -1.79 -10.00
N HIS A 179 -11.44 -3.06 -10.14
CA HIS A 179 -10.55 -4.18 -9.86
C HIS A 179 -9.55 -4.32 -11.01
N THR A 180 -8.27 -4.18 -10.71
CA THR A 180 -7.19 -4.21 -11.71
C THR A 180 -6.26 -5.39 -11.47
N SER A 181 -5.33 -5.62 -12.40
CA SER A 181 -4.25 -6.61 -12.21
C SER A 181 -3.16 -6.14 -11.24
N SER A 182 -3.29 -4.94 -10.67
CA SER A 182 -2.42 -4.33 -9.66
C SER A 182 -3.22 -4.00 -8.38
N PRO A 183 -3.83 -5.00 -7.72
CA PRO A 183 -4.92 -4.79 -6.76
C PRO A 183 -4.53 -4.03 -5.49
N SER A 184 -3.24 -3.99 -5.13
CA SER A 184 -2.78 -3.21 -3.96
C SER A 184 -2.80 -1.70 -4.21
N MET A 185 -3.02 -1.28 -5.46
CA MET A 185 -3.18 0.12 -5.88
C MET A 185 -4.64 0.50 -6.18
N ASP A 186 -5.59 -0.44 -6.07
CA ASP A 186 -7.03 -0.20 -6.30
C ASP A 186 -7.66 0.57 -5.14
N ILE A 187 -7.30 1.85 -5.04
CA ILE A 187 -7.66 2.72 -3.94
C ILE A 187 -8.54 3.85 -4.44
N SER A 188 -9.65 4.05 -3.72
CA SER A 188 -10.62 5.10 -4.01
C SER A 188 -10.21 6.45 -3.40
N LYS A 189 -9.76 6.43 -2.13
CA LYS A 189 -9.28 7.56 -1.35
C LYS A 189 -7.90 7.26 -0.77
N ALA A 190 -6.87 7.92 -1.27
CA ALA A 190 -5.50 7.74 -0.81
C ALA A 190 -5.28 8.24 0.62
N SER A 191 -5.11 7.33 1.58
CA SER A 191 -5.12 7.67 3.01
C SER A 191 -3.97 8.56 3.50
N ASN A 192 -2.80 8.51 2.87
CA ASN A 192 -1.65 9.34 3.26
C ASN A 192 -1.56 10.66 2.48
N PHE A 193 -2.46 10.87 1.52
CA PHE A 193 -2.44 12.08 0.69
C PHE A 193 -2.69 13.36 1.52
N GLU A 194 -3.46 13.24 2.60
CA GLU A 194 -3.67 14.31 3.60
C GLU A 194 -2.38 14.92 4.12
N ARG A 195 -1.34 14.11 4.32
CA ARG A 195 -0.05 14.58 4.82
C ARG A 195 0.64 15.52 3.84
N PHE A 196 0.57 15.20 2.56
CA PHE A 196 1.15 16.05 1.52
C PHE A 196 0.32 17.32 1.33
N VAL A 197 -1.02 17.21 1.32
CA VAL A 197 -1.87 18.41 1.22
C VAL A 197 -1.67 19.33 2.42
N PHE A 198 -1.46 18.80 3.62
CA PHE A 198 -1.09 19.58 4.80
C PHE A 198 0.18 20.40 4.58
N ASP A 199 1.26 19.81 4.06
CA ASP A 199 2.47 20.57 3.69
C ASP A 199 2.18 21.60 2.58
N LEU A 200 1.39 21.22 1.58
CA LEU A 200 1.06 22.06 0.42
C LEU A 200 0.30 23.33 0.80
N VAL A 201 -0.63 23.24 1.76
CA VAL A 201 -1.39 24.39 2.29
C VAL A 201 -0.64 25.16 3.38
N GLY A 202 0.68 24.92 3.53
CA GLY A 202 1.52 25.64 4.48
C GLY A 202 1.38 25.16 5.92
N ARG A 203 1.04 23.89 6.13
CA ARG A 203 0.83 23.26 7.45
C ARG A 203 -0.31 23.90 8.26
N ASP A 204 -1.30 24.41 7.55
CA ASP A 204 -2.52 25.01 8.10
C ASP A 204 -3.56 23.91 8.37
N SER A 205 -3.78 23.61 9.65
CA SER A 205 -4.71 22.55 10.07
C SER A 205 -6.16 22.88 9.76
N ASP A 206 -6.54 24.16 9.79
CA ASP A 206 -7.92 24.57 9.57
C ASP A 206 -8.29 24.46 8.08
N LYS A 207 -7.37 24.86 7.20
CA LYS A 207 -7.53 24.61 5.76
C LYS A 207 -7.57 23.13 5.42
N THR A 208 -6.65 22.34 5.97
CA THR A 208 -6.61 20.89 5.74
C THR A 208 -7.92 20.24 6.16
N ARG A 209 -8.44 20.59 7.35
CA ARG A 209 -9.74 20.14 7.85
C ARG A 209 -10.89 20.56 6.92
N ALA A 210 -10.91 21.80 6.45
CA ALA A 210 -11.96 22.27 5.55
C ALA A 210 -11.97 21.51 4.21
N LEU A 211 -10.80 21.19 3.65
CA LEU A 211 -10.67 20.38 2.44
C LEU A 211 -11.17 18.95 2.66
N TRP A 212 -10.78 18.32 3.78
CA TRP A 212 -11.21 16.95 4.11
C TRP A 212 -12.70 16.86 4.43
N ASN A 213 -13.28 17.87 5.08
CA ASN A 213 -14.72 17.92 5.32
C ASN A 213 -15.52 17.90 4.00
N LYS A 214 -15.04 18.51 2.92
CA LYS A 214 -15.70 18.42 1.60
C LYS A 214 -15.69 16.99 1.08
N VAL A 215 -14.53 16.33 1.15
CA VAL A 215 -14.34 14.94 0.71
C VAL A 215 -15.17 13.97 1.54
N ASP A 216 -15.20 14.13 2.86
CA ASP A 216 -15.94 13.24 3.76
C ASP A 216 -17.45 13.36 3.59
N ASN A 217 -17.94 14.50 3.06
CA ASN A 217 -19.33 14.69 2.64
C ASN A 217 -19.60 14.23 1.19
N GLY A 218 -18.69 13.47 0.58
CA GLY A 218 -18.82 12.92 -0.77
C GLY A 218 -18.48 13.89 -1.90
N GLY A 219 -17.88 15.04 -1.59
CA GLY A 219 -17.46 16.04 -2.56
C GLY A 219 -15.99 15.92 -2.98
N SER A 220 -15.52 16.97 -3.64
CA SER A 220 -14.13 17.15 -4.08
C SER A 220 -13.59 18.50 -3.59
N PHE A 221 -12.30 18.74 -3.78
CA PHE A 221 -11.72 20.07 -3.64
C PHE A 221 -10.82 20.42 -4.82
N ASP A 222 -10.66 21.72 -5.05
CA ASP A 222 -9.82 22.28 -6.11
C ASP A 222 -8.78 23.22 -5.48
N LEU A 223 -7.49 22.90 -5.64
CA LEU A 223 -6.39 23.69 -5.11
C LEU A 223 -5.98 24.87 -5.98
N ASN A 224 -6.59 25.06 -7.16
CA ASN A 224 -6.37 26.25 -7.99
C ASN A 224 -7.00 27.50 -7.39
N VAL A 225 -8.15 27.36 -6.70
CA VAL A 225 -8.91 28.47 -6.12
C VAL A 225 -8.06 29.34 -5.18
N ASP A 226 -7.21 28.69 -4.39
CA ASP A 226 -6.32 29.35 -3.42
C ASP A 226 -4.87 29.44 -3.90
N GLY A 227 -4.60 29.09 -5.16
CA GLY A 227 -3.25 29.13 -5.77
C GLY A 227 -2.25 28.10 -5.23
N TYR A 228 -2.69 27.11 -4.43
CA TYR A 228 -1.80 26.07 -3.89
C TYR A 228 -1.31 25.09 -4.96
N PHE A 229 -2.08 24.86 -6.03
CA PHE A 229 -1.70 23.92 -7.09
C PHE A 229 -0.34 24.27 -7.73
N ALA A 230 -0.05 25.56 -7.93
CA ALA A 230 1.21 26.02 -8.51
C ALA A 230 2.46 25.58 -7.70
N LYS A 231 2.31 25.39 -6.38
CA LYS A 231 3.40 24.98 -5.49
C LYS A 231 3.76 23.49 -5.59
N ILE A 232 2.93 22.67 -6.24
CA ILE A 232 3.19 21.23 -6.37
C ILE A 232 4.48 20.98 -7.16
N ALA A 233 4.74 21.79 -8.19
CA ALA A 233 5.95 21.68 -9.00
C ALA A 233 7.23 21.85 -8.16
N ASP A 234 7.21 22.69 -7.13
CA ASP A 234 8.35 22.93 -6.24
C ASP A 234 8.75 21.67 -5.45
N TYR A 235 7.80 20.76 -5.24
CA TYR A 235 8.01 19.47 -4.57
C TYR A 235 8.50 18.36 -5.52
N GLY A 236 8.65 18.65 -6.82
CA GLY A 236 9.17 17.70 -7.81
C GLY A 236 8.20 16.59 -8.20
N PHE A 237 6.90 16.74 -7.90
CA PHE A 237 5.91 15.73 -8.26
C PHE A 237 5.52 15.79 -9.73
N VAL A 238 5.44 14.62 -10.35
CA VAL A 238 4.75 14.39 -11.63
C VAL A 238 3.98 13.06 -11.53
N SER A 239 3.07 12.79 -12.46
CA SER A 239 2.23 11.59 -12.41
C SER A 239 1.97 10.97 -13.77
N GLY A 240 1.51 9.74 -13.75
CA GLY A 240 0.90 9.11 -14.91
C GLY A 240 0.12 7.86 -14.51
N SER A 241 -0.74 7.41 -15.40
CA SER A 241 -1.54 6.21 -15.22
C SER A 241 -1.11 5.10 -16.19
N SER A 242 -1.46 3.87 -15.83
CA SER A 242 -1.23 2.66 -16.61
C SER A 242 -2.49 1.81 -16.59
N ASN A 243 -2.75 1.10 -17.68
CA ASN A 243 -3.85 0.16 -17.78
C ASN A 243 -3.34 -1.28 -17.90
N HIS A 244 -4.25 -2.24 -17.78
CA HIS A 244 -3.93 -3.67 -17.82
C HIS A 244 -3.11 -4.07 -19.05
N ALA A 245 -3.50 -3.65 -20.25
CA ALA A 245 -2.76 -3.93 -21.47
C ALA A 245 -1.33 -3.37 -21.43
N SER A 246 -1.16 -2.15 -20.91
CA SER A 246 0.16 -1.51 -20.74
C SER A 246 1.04 -2.28 -19.75
N ARG A 247 0.46 -2.78 -18.64
CA ARG A 247 1.20 -3.62 -17.67
C ARG A 247 1.68 -4.91 -18.33
N MET A 248 0.80 -5.62 -19.04
CA MET A 248 1.15 -6.88 -19.70
C MET A 248 2.25 -6.67 -20.74
N GLN A 249 2.15 -5.59 -21.52
CA GLN A 249 3.19 -5.21 -22.46
C GLN A 249 4.51 -4.88 -21.76
N THR A 250 4.49 -4.10 -20.68
CA THR A 250 5.70 -3.71 -19.93
C THR A 250 6.41 -4.92 -19.33
N ILE A 251 5.66 -5.91 -18.83
CA ILE A 251 6.21 -7.19 -18.33
C ILE A 251 6.92 -7.95 -19.48
N ARG A 252 6.30 -8.04 -20.66
CA ARG A 252 6.93 -8.69 -21.82
C ARG A 252 8.20 -7.96 -22.26
N GLU A 253 8.15 -6.64 -22.34
CA GLU A 253 9.29 -5.82 -22.79
C GLU A 253 10.47 -5.89 -21.83
N THR A 254 10.22 -5.87 -20.53
CA THR A 254 11.29 -5.99 -19.51
C THR A 254 11.96 -7.35 -19.55
N LYS A 255 11.17 -8.43 -19.69
CA LYS A 255 11.72 -9.79 -19.88
C LYS A 255 12.51 -9.90 -21.19
N GLN A 256 11.95 -9.44 -22.31
CA GLN A 256 12.61 -9.53 -23.61
C GLN A 256 13.93 -8.74 -23.67
N LYS A 257 13.95 -7.53 -23.10
CA LYS A 257 15.08 -6.60 -23.25
C LYS A 257 16.16 -6.79 -22.20
N TYR A 258 15.78 -7.13 -20.97
CA TYR A 258 16.69 -7.15 -19.82
C TYR A 258 16.77 -8.52 -19.14
N ASP A 259 16.00 -9.50 -19.60
CA ASP A 259 15.84 -10.81 -18.95
C ASP A 259 15.24 -10.76 -17.53
N VAL A 260 14.67 -9.61 -17.14
CA VAL A 260 14.08 -9.37 -15.82
C VAL A 260 12.56 -9.54 -15.86
N VAL A 261 12.02 -10.38 -14.98
CA VAL A 261 10.58 -10.52 -14.77
C VAL A 261 10.15 -9.64 -13.60
N ILE A 262 9.16 -8.79 -13.82
CA ILE A 262 8.58 -7.90 -12.80
C ILE A 262 7.10 -8.19 -12.60
N ASP A 263 6.58 -7.82 -11.43
CA ASP A 263 5.15 -7.91 -11.14
C ASP A 263 4.33 -6.76 -11.79
N THR A 264 3.01 -6.83 -11.68
CA THR A 264 2.09 -5.84 -12.26
C THR A 264 2.22 -4.44 -11.65
N HIS A 265 2.50 -4.32 -10.36
CA HIS A 265 2.67 -3.02 -9.69
C HIS A 265 3.98 -2.36 -10.15
N THR A 266 5.07 -3.14 -10.18
CA THR A 266 6.35 -2.65 -10.71
C THR A 266 6.23 -2.28 -12.18
N ALA A 267 5.44 -3.01 -12.96
CA ALA A 267 5.14 -2.68 -14.35
C ALA A 267 4.42 -1.33 -14.50
N ASP A 268 3.47 -0.98 -13.64
CA ASP A 268 2.89 0.38 -13.62
C ASP A 268 3.97 1.45 -13.40
N GLY A 269 4.85 1.20 -12.42
CA GLY A 269 5.99 2.07 -12.11
C GLY A 269 6.94 2.26 -13.28
N VAL A 270 7.33 1.18 -13.95
CA VAL A 270 8.22 1.21 -15.12
C VAL A 270 7.56 1.92 -16.29
N LYS A 271 6.31 1.59 -16.61
CA LYS A 271 5.57 2.20 -17.71
C LYS A 271 5.53 3.71 -17.57
N VAL A 272 5.16 4.22 -16.39
CA VAL A 272 5.06 5.66 -16.16
C VAL A 272 6.46 6.29 -16.07
N ALA A 273 7.45 5.61 -15.46
CA ALA A 273 8.82 6.10 -15.40
C ALA A 273 9.41 6.39 -16.79
N LEU A 274 9.13 5.53 -17.77
CA LEU A 274 9.63 5.67 -19.14
C LEU A 274 9.12 6.95 -19.84
N GLN A 275 7.97 7.50 -19.43
CA GLN A 275 7.45 8.77 -19.94
C GLN A 275 8.28 9.98 -19.50
N TYR A 276 9.00 9.84 -18.38
CA TYR A 276 9.81 10.90 -17.76
C TYR A 276 11.32 10.59 -17.80
N PHE A 277 11.72 9.52 -18.48
CA PHE A 277 13.10 9.07 -18.51
C PHE A 277 14.01 10.11 -19.19
N ASN A 278 15.11 10.42 -18.52
CA ASN A 278 16.19 11.26 -19.04
C ASN A 278 17.52 10.54 -18.85
N LYS A 279 18.37 10.52 -19.87
CA LYS A 279 19.70 9.87 -19.81
C LYS A 279 20.64 10.50 -18.77
N GLN A 280 20.41 11.76 -18.39
CA GLN A 280 21.27 12.49 -17.46
C GLN A 280 20.92 12.25 -15.98
N THR A 281 19.68 11.86 -15.68
CA THR A 281 19.19 11.65 -14.31
C THR A 281 18.84 10.17 -14.13
N PRO A 282 19.55 9.42 -13.27
CA PRO A 282 19.16 8.07 -12.92
C PRO A 282 17.70 7.97 -12.48
N MET A 283 17.02 6.93 -12.97
CA MET A 283 15.62 6.63 -12.64
C MET A 283 15.58 5.37 -11.79
N VAL A 284 15.06 5.48 -10.57
CA VAL A 284 14.83 4.35 -9.68
C VAL A 284 13.34 4.04 -9.66
N VAL A 285 12.96 2.87 -10.16
CA VAL A 285 11.58 2.37 -10.03
C VAL A 285 11.51 1.48 -8.80
N LEU A 286 10.52 1.72 -7.92
CA LEU A 286 10.34 0.90 -6.74
C LEU A 286 9.64 -0.41 -7.11
N GLU A 287 10.35 -1.53 -6.97
CA GLU A 287 9.77 -2.87 -7.07
C GLU A 287 9.00 -3.18 -5.77
N THR A 288 7.66 -3.11 -5.84
CA THR A 288 6.81 -3.17 -4.63
C THR A 288 6.36 -4.58 -4.25
N ALA A 289 6.50 -5.54 -5.16
CA ALA A 289 6.21 -6.93 -4.91
C ALA A 289 7.03 -7.85 -5.82
N LEU A 290 7.20 -9.09 -5.40
CA LEU A 290 7.77 -10.13 -6.24
C LEU A 290 6.75 -10.61 -7.26
N ALA A 291 7.20 -10.95 -8.47
CA ALA A 291 6.36 -11.50 -9.54
C ALA A 291 5.57 -12.75 -9.07
N ALA A 292 6.16 -13.58 -8.20
CA ALA A 292 5.52 -14.75 -7.59
C ALA A 292 4.18 -14.46 -6.90
N LYS A 293 3.94 -13.22 -6.46
CA LYS A 293 2.69 -12.84 -5.77
C LYS A 293 1.52 -12.63 -6.73
N PHE A 294 1.78 -12.49 -8.04
CA PHE A 294 0.77 -12.14 -9.06
C PHE A 294 0.79 -13.11 -10.24
N GLU A 295 0.92 -14.41 -9.94
CA GLU A 295 1.08 -15.52 -10.89
C GLU A 295 0.13 -15.45 -12.10
N GLU A 296 -1.16 -15.19 -11.89
CA GLU A 296 -2.15 -15.13 -12.99
C GLU A 296 -1.76 -14.10 -14.06
N ALA A 297 -1.32 -12.92 -13.65
CA ALA A 297 -0.90 -11.86 -14.56
C ALA A 297 0.42 -12.20 -15.27
N LEU A 298 1.32 -12.94 -14.62
CA LEU A 298 2.57 -13.39 -15.22
C LEU A 298 2.33 -14.49 -16.26
N VAL A 299 1.41 -15.42 -15.97
CA VAL A 299 0.98 -16.44 -16.92
C VAL A 299 0.33 -15.80 -18.15
N GLU A 300 -0.51 -14.78 -17.95
CA GLU A 300 -1.10 -14.02 -19.06
C GLU A 300 -0.03 -13.30 -19.89
N ALA A 301 0.90 -12.59 -19.25
CA ALA A 301 1.90 -11.79 -19.94
C ALA A 301 2.94 -12.64 -20.68
N LEU A 302 3.43 -13.71 -20.05
CA LEU A 302 4.62 -14.44 -20.47
C LEU A 302 4.36 -15.92 -20.80
N GLY A 303 3.17 -16.46 -20.52
CA GLY A 303 2.85 -17.88 -20.71
C GLY A 303 3.56 -18.82 -19.72
N GLN A 304 4.15 -18.29 -18.65
CA GLN A 304 4.93 -19.05 -17.68
C GLN A 304 4.60 -18.66 -16.24
N VAL A 305 4.71 -19.63 -15.34
CA VAL A 305 4.61 -19.40 -13.89
C VAL A 305 5.89 -18.70 -13.43
N PRO A 306 5.80 -17.62 -12.61
CA PRO A 306 6.97 -16.94 -12.09
C PRO A 306 7.79 -17.83 -11.17
N GLU A 307 9.12 -17.68 -11.24
CA GLU A 307 10.02 -18.30 -10.28
C GLU A 307 9.74 -17.81 -8.86
N ARG A 308 9.96 -18.71 -7.91
CA ARG A 308 9.75 -18.45 -6.48
C ARG A 308 11.10 -18.49 -5.77
N PRO A 309 11.30 -17.67 -4.72
CA PRO A 309 12.46 -17.84 -3.86
C PRO A 309 12.44 -19.24 -3.23
N ALA A 310 13.59 -19.94 -3.22
CA ALA A 310 13.70 -21.30 -2.71
C ALA A 310 13.15 -21.49 -1.28
N ALA A 311 13.23 -20.44 -0.44
CA ALA A 311 12.68 -20.46 0.91
C ALA A 311 11.14 -20.52 0.97
N LEU A 312 10.45 -20.28 -0.14
CA LEU A 312 8.99 -20.26 -0.27
C LEU A 312 8.47 -21.42 -1.15
N ASP A 313 9.36 -22.32 -1.58
CA ASP A 313 8.96 -23.49 -2.35
C ASP A 313 8.06 -24.41 -1.52
N GLY A 314 6.92 -24.79 -2.09
CA GLY A 314 5.93 -25.64 -1.43
C GLY A 314 5.17 -24.97 -0.29
N ILE A 315 5.21 -23.63 -0.14
CA ILE A 315 4.49 -22.93 0.92
C ILE A 315 2.98 -23.23 0.93
N GLU A 316 2.36 -23.43 -0.24
CA GLU A 316 0.96 -23.81 -0.36
C GLU A 316 0.65 -25.24 0.13
N ASN A 317 1.67 -26.09 0.27
CA ASN A 317 1.52 -27.45 0.77
C ASN A 317 1.64 -27.53 2.30
N LEU A 318 2.02 -26.43 2.97
CA LEU A 318 2.12 -26.39 4.43
C LEU A 318 0.73 -26.47 5.08
N PRO A 319 0.62 -27.04 6.29
CA PRO A 319 -0.62 -27.03 7.06
C PRO A 319 -1.16 -25.61 7.25
N GLN A 320 -2.44 -25.40 6.96
CA GLN A 320 -3.09 -24.10 7.05
C GLN A 320 -3.86 -23.98 8.38
N LYS A 321 -3.56 -22.96 9.17
CA LYS A 321 -4.15 -22.63 10.48
C LYS A 321 -4.97 -21.34 10.36
N PHE A 322 -6.29 -21.47 10.35
CA PHE A 322 -7.22 -20.35 10.34
C PHE A 322 -8.58 -20.75 10.91
N THR A 323 -9.39 -19.77 11.29
CA THR A 323 -10.77 -19.97 11.74
C THR A 323 -11.73 -19.34 10.73
N VAL A 324 -12.76 -20.08 10.32
CA VAL A 324 -13.82 -19.52 9.45
C VAL A 324 -14.86 -18.83 10.32
N MET A 325 -15.32 -17.65 9.90
CA MET A 325 -16.32 -16.85 10.62
C MET A 325 -17.27 -16.16 9.64
N ASP A 326 -18.53 -15.98 10.00
CA ASP A 326 -19.43 -15.12 9.22
C ASP A 326 -19.14 -13.64 9.48
N ALA A 327 -19.56 -12.76 8.56
CA ALA A 327 -19.40 -11.32 8.70
C ALA A 327 -20.22 -10.76 9.89
N ASN A 328 -19.66 -10.81 11.10
CA ASN A 328 -20.34 -10.45 12.34
C ASN A 328 -19.39 -9.78 13.35
N ALA A 329 -19.62 -8.50 13.64
CA ALA A 329 -18.80 -7.71 14.55
C ALA A 329 -18.80 -8.23 16.00
N THR A 330 -19.89 -8.85 16.47
CA THR A 330 -19.96 -9.44 17.80
C THR A 330 -19.12 -10.72 17.87
N ALA A 331 -19.21 -11.57 16.85
CA ALA A 331 -18.44 -12.82 16.79
C ALA A 331 -16.92 -12.57 16.83
N ILE A 332 -16.42 -11.55 16.13
CA ILE A 332 -15.00 -11.19 16.20
C ILE A 332 -14.60 -10.63 17.57
N LYS A 333 -15.47 -9.86 18.23
CA LYS A 333 -15.22 -9.40 19.60
C LYS A 333 -15.09 -10.59 20.55
N ASP A 334 -16.04 -11.51 20.51
CA ASP A 334 -16.04 -12.71 21.36
C ASP A 334 -14.80 -13.58 21.11
N PHE A 335 -14.43 -13.75 19.84
CA PHE A 335 -13.21 -14.47 19.47
C PHE A 335 -11.94 -13.80 20.04
N ILE A 336 -11.85 -12.47 20.01
CA ILE A 336 -10.75 -11.74 20.65
C ILE A 336 -10.76 -12.00 22.16
N VAL A 337 -11.91 -11.88 22.84
CA VAL A 337 -12.00 -12.11 24.29
C VAL A 337 -11.49 -13.51 24.67
N GLN A 338 -11.90 -14.54 23.95
CA GLN A 338 -11.51 -15.93 24.22
C GLN A 338 -10.01 -16.21 24.02
N ASN A 339 -9.33 -15.35 23.25
CA ASN A 339 -7.93 -15.53 22.86
C ASN A 339 -7.00 -14.45 23.43
N THR A 340 -7.46 -13.67 24.44
CA THR A 340 -6.67 -12.58 25.04
C THR A 340 -6.34 -12.78 26.52
#